data_AF-A0A1Q8TPV1-F1
#
_entry.id   AF-A0A1Q8TPV1-F1
#
_cell.length_a   1.000
_cell.length_b   1.000
_cell.length_c   1.000
_cell.angle_alpha   90.00
_cell.angle_beta   90.00
_cell.angle_gamma   90.00
#
_symmetry.space_group_name_H-M   'P 1'
#
loop_
_entity.id
_entity.type
_entity.pdbx_description
1 polymer ?
#
loop_
_entity_poly.entity_id
_entity_poly.type
_entity_poly.pdbx_seq_one_letter_code
_entity_poly.pdbx_strand_id
1 'polypeptide(L)' 'MKNIPLTRGFIYIIMGILFTYLAIQNAQETVWNFPTILFALVAAFDFRFAVRIFILHYKIKKLQQQYKNQDDSSK' A
#
# COMPACT_ATOMS: atom_id res chain seq x y z
N MET A 1 -20.77 -3.74 -10.73
CA MET A 1 -19.74 -3.98 -9.68
C MET A 1 -18.69 -2.89 -9.81
N LYS A 2 -18.55 -2.01 -8.82
CA LYS A 2 -17.66 -0.83 -8.94
C LYS A 2 -16.21 -1.30 -8.75
N ASN A 3 -15.49 -1.38 -9.86
CA ASN A 3 -14.08 -1.74 -9.96
C ASN A 3 -13.27 -0.85 -9.01
N ILE A 4 -12.93 -1.32 -7.81
CA ILE A 4 -11.89 -0.70 -7.00
C ILE A 4 -10.59 -1.08 -7.72
N PRO A 5 -9.97 -0.17 -8.49
CA PRO A 5 -8.82 -0.54 -9.29
C PRO A 5 -7.66 -0.69 -8.32
N LEU A 6 -7.15 -1.91 -8.20
CA LEU A 6 -5.93 -2.23 -7.44
C LEU A 6 -4.74 -1.37 -7.86
N THR A 7 -4.81 -0.82 -9.07
CA THR A 7 -3.89 0.14 -9.67
C THR A 7 -3.57 1.32 -8.77
N ARG A 8 -4.51 1.78 -7.92
CA ARG A 8 -4.23 2.92 -7.02
C ARG A 8 -3.22 2.57 -5.92
N GLY A 9 -3.17 1.32 -5.47
CA GLY A 9 -2.21 0.88 -4.44
C GLY A 9 -0.75 0.90 -4.91
N PHE A 10 -0.52 0.69 -6.21
CA PHE A 10 0.82 0.63 -6.78
C PHE A 10 1.52 2.00 -6.78
N ILE A 11 0.76 3.07 -6.98
CA ILE A 11 1.27 4.45 -6.92
C ILE A 11 1.83 4.77 -5.52
N TYR A 12 1.14 4.36 -4.45
CA TYR A 12 1.61 4.55 -3.07
C TYR A 12 2.89 3.74 -2.78
N ILE A 13 3.03 2.53 -3.32
CA ILE A 13 4.26 1.75 -3.18
C ILE A 13 5.43 2.44 -3.88
N ILE A 14 5.25 2.89 -5.12
CA ILE A 14 6.29 3.60 -5.87
C ILE A 14 6.69 4.89 -5.15
N MET A 15 5.72 5.68 -4.68
CA MET A 15 5.98 6.91 -3.93
C MET A 15 6.71 6.63 -2.62
N GLY A 16 6.30 5.62 -1.86
CA GLY A 16 6.99 5.22 -0.63
C GLY A 16 8.45 4.82 -0.87
N ILE A 17 8.74 4.10 -1.94
CA ILE A 17 10.13 3.76 -2.35
C ILE A 17 10.91 5.03 -2.72
N LEU A 18 10.30 5.93 -3.51
CA LEU A 18 10.93 7.18 -3.92
C LEU A 18 11.28 8.06 -2.71
N PHE A 19 10.34 8.25 -1.77
CA PHE A 19 10.60 9.03 -0.56
C PHE A 19 11.64 8.36 0.34
N THR A 20 11.68 7.03 0.40
CA THR A 20 12.75 6.31 1.13
C THR A 20 14.11 6.57 0.49
N TYR A 21 14.21 6.56 -0.84
CA TYR A 21 15.45 6.90 -1.56
C TYR A 21 15.89 8.34 -1.26
N LEU A 22 14.96 9.30 -1.30
CA LEU A 22 15.24 10.69 -0.95
C LEU A 22 15.69 10.84 0.50
N ALA A 23 15.10 10.10 1.44
CA ALA A 23 15.51 10.10 2.84
C ALA A 23 16.96 9.62 3.00
N ILE A 24 17.32 8.50 2.36
CA ILE A 24 18.68 7.95 2.39
C ILE A 24 19.69 8.94 1.79
N GLN A 25 19.34 9.56 0.67
CA GLN A 25 20.20 10.55 0.02
C GLN A 25 20.48 11.77 0.90
N ASN A 26 19.52 12.18 1.74
CA ASN A 26 19.65 13.31 2.65
C ASN A 26 20.27 12.94 4.02
N ALA A 27 20.42 11.65 4.31
CA ALA A 27 20.99 11.14 5.56
C ALA A 27 22.53 11.10 5.56
N GLN A 28 23.20 11.95 4.77
CA GLN A 28 24.65 11.85 4.48
C GLN A 28 25.53 11.82 5.75
N GLU A 29 25.28 12.71 6.71
CA GLU A 29 26.02 12.73 7.98
C GLU A 29 25.19 12.20 9.16
N THR A 30 23.88 12.38 9.12
CA THR A 30 22.99 11.98 10.20
C THR A 30 21.56 11.77 9.72
N VAL A 31 20.88 10.80 10.32
CA VAL A 31 19.45 10.54 10.10
C VAL A 31 18.56 11.59 10.78
N TRP A 32 19.13 12.42 11.66
CA TRP A 32 18.39 13.45 12.42
C TRP A 32 18.11 14.73 11.62
N ASN A 33 18.53 14.78 10.37
CA ASN A 33 18.22 15.90 9.49
C ASN A 33 16.71 16.01 9.26
N PHE A 34 16.19 17.23 9.37
CA PHE A 34 14.77 17.52 9.11
C PHE A 34 14.24 16.90 7.80
N PRO A 35 14.90 17.06 6.63
CA PRO A 35 14.40 16.45 5.39
C PRO A 35 14.38 14.91 5.44
N THR A 36 15.37 14.28 6.07
CA THR A 36 15.41 12.82 6.24
C THR A 36 14.23 12.32 7.05
N ILE A 37 13.94 12.96 8.19
CA ILE A 37 12.80 12.61 9.05
C ILE A 37 11.48 12.84 8.30
N LEU A 38 11.35 13.97 7.59
CA LEU A 38 10.15 14.29 6.82
C LEU A 38 9.89 13.25 5.73
N PHE A 39 10.89 12.91 4.92
CA PHE A 39 10.75 11.89 3.88
C PHE A 39 10.47 10.50 4.44
N ALA A 40 11.10 10.13 5.56
CA ALA A 40 10.85 8.86 6.24
C ALA A 40 9.40 8.77 6.77
N LEU A 41 8.86 9.85 7.34
CA LEU A 41 7.47 9.91 7.81
C LEU A 41 6.47 9.77 6.67
N VAL A 42 6.70 10.46 5.55
CA VAL A 42 5.85 10.37 4.35
C VAL A 42 5.90 8.95 3.79
N ALA A 43 7.10 8.38 3.63
CA ALA A 43 7.27 7.00 3.17
C ALA A 43 6.54 5.99 4.06
N ALA A 44 6.61 6.14 5.39
CA ALA A 44 5.91 5.27 6.32
C ALA A 44 4.38 5.35 6.17
N PHE A 45 3.84 6.54 5.88
CA PHE A 45 2.43 6.71 5.60
C PHE A 45 2.02 6.03 4.28
N ASP A 46 2.81 6.20 3.22
CA ASP A 46 2.59 5.55 1.93
C ASP A 46 2.57 4.02 2.04
N PHE A 47 3.55 3.44 2.74
CA PHE A 47 3.59 1.98 2.99
C PHE A 47 2.37 1.50 3.79
N ARG A 48 1.93 2.25 4.80
CA ARG A 48 0.72 1.92 5.56
C ARG A 48 -0.52 1.89 4.66
N PHE A 49 -0.67 2.87 3.77
CA PHE A 49 -1.78 2.92 2.81
C PHE A 49 -1.73 1.74 1.84
N ALA A 50 -0.54 1.44 1.29
CA ALA A 50 -0.33 0.30 0.41
C ALA A 50 -0.70 -1.02 1.09
N VAL A 51 -0.25 -1.25 2.32
CA VAL A 51 -0.58 -2.45 3.11
C VAL A 51 -2.09 -2.56 3.33
N ARG A 52 -2.77 -1.45 3.65
CA ARG A 52 -4.23 -1.46 3.84
C ARG A 52 -4.98 -1.87 2.57
N ILE A 53 -4.57 -1.35 1.42
CA ILE A 53 -5.17 -1.67 0.12
C ILE A 53 -4.95 -3.13 -0.22
N PHE A 54 -3.75 -3.65 0.04
CA PHE A 54 -3.42 -5.06 -0.16
C PHE A 54 -4.34 -5.96 0.70
N ILE A 55 -4.41 -5.72 2.01
CA ILE A 55 -5.29 -6.49 2.92
C ILE A 55 -6.75 -6.45 2.47
N LEU A 56 -7.25 -5.26 2.09
CA LEU A 56 -8.62 -5.10 1.60
C LEU A 56 -8.85 -5.95 0.34
N HIS A 57 -7.89 -6.00 -0.58
CA HIS A 57 -7.98 -6.82 -1.78
C HIS A 57 -8.09 -8.31 -1.46
N TYR A 58 -7.24 -8.85 -0.56
CA TYR A 58 -7.34 -10.26 -0.15
C TYR A 58 -8.69 -10.57 0.48
N LYS A 59 -9.20 -9.67 1.34
CA LYS A 59 -10.50 -9.85 1.99
C LYS A 59 -11.64 -9.89 0.97
N ILE A 60 -11.65 -8.96 0.01
CA ILE A 60 -12.67 -8.92 -1.04
C ILE A 60 -12.60 -10.18 -1.91
N LYS A 61 -11.40 -10.62 -2.32
CA LYS A 61 -11.23 -11.84 -3.12
C LYS A 61 -11.73 -13.08 -2.39
N LYS A 62 -11.45 -13.20 -1.08
CA LYS A 62 -11.96 -14.29 -0.24
C LYS A 62 -13.49 -14.29 -0.16
N LEU A 63 -14.10 -13.13 0.05
CA LEU A 63 -15.56 -13.01 0.09
C LEU A 63 -16.20 -13.38 -1.25
N GLN A 64 -15.66 -12.89 -2.36
CA GLN A 64 -16.14 -13.25 -3.71
C GLN A 64 -16.07 -14.76 -3.97
N GLN A 65 -15.00 -15.43 -3.53
CA GLN A 65 -14.87 -16.88 -3.63
C GLN A 65 -15.95 -17.60 -2.81
N GLN A 66 -16.25 -17.13 -1.60
CA GLN A 66 -17.30 -17.70 -0.75
C GLN A 66 -18.69 -17.56 -1.37
N TYR A 67 -19.03 -16.37 -1.89
CA TYR A 67 -20.30 -16.15 -2.58
C TYR A 67 -20.47 -17.06 -3.81
N LYS A 68 -19.41 -17.25 -4.60
CA LYS A 68 -19.46 -18.14 -5.77
C LYS A 68 -19.70 -19.61 -5.39
N ASN A 69 -19.01 -20.10 -4.36
CA ASN A 69 -19.17 -21.49 -3.91
C ASN A 69 -20.56 -21.76 -3.28
N GLN A 70 -21.16 -20.74 -2.67
CA GLN A 70 -22.51 -20.83 -2.10
C GLN A 70 -23.60 -20.89 -3.18
N ASP A 71 -23.46 -20.14 -4.28
CA ASP A 71 -24.38 -20.20 -5.44
C ASP A 71 -24.31 -21.56 -6.17
N ASP A 72 -23.11 -22.14 -6.27
CA ASP A 72 -22.90 -23.45 -6.92
C ASP A 72 -23.44 -24.63 -6.09
N SER A 73 -23.50 -24.52 -4.76
CA SER A 73 -24.09 -25.56 -3.89
C SER A 73 -25.62 -25.50 -3.80
N SER A 74 -26.24 -24.45 -4.35
CA SER A 74 -27.69 -24.24 -4.33
C SER A 74 -28.38 -24.68 -5.62
N LYS A 75 -27.63 -25.17 -6.61
CA LYS A 75 -28.13 -25.69 -7.91
C LYS A 75 -27.98 -27.21 -7.95
#